data_AF-A0A428XS75-F1
#
_entry.id   AF-A0A428XS75-F1
#
_cell.length_a   1.000
_cell.length_b   1.000
_cell.length_c   1.000
_cell.angle_alpha   90.00
_cell.angle_beta   90.00
_cell.angle_gamma   90.00
#
_symmetry.space_group_name_H-M   'P 1'
#
loop_
_entity.id
_entity.type
_entity.pdbx_description
1 polymer ?
#
loop_
_entity_poly.entity_id
_entity_poly.type
_entity_poly.pdbx_seq_one_letter_code
_entity_poly.pdbx_strand_id
1 'polypeptide(L)'
;MFHPATPVRLRLWSGLVICTAVALLAATGSLLSRVQDQVRIIGGQAVPQAATAADLYFVLSDLDAQVTRMVLVGDSAELSGSQLDALGTYQQRSRQADEDLQRSLTTATGAADRAIVLDLMHHLAVYRRWVWQARTAQSQAPPQPPGRLPPDALGYYTQATNVLHLELLPGAERLRAAGESRLDRAYADKRSTEVVAIGLAVLLGGALVVLLVILQVWLARRFRRMFSPALALATVLTLGLTAGVCLVLVTQGQRLGAARDDSLTPFLALSQARALSYDAAADTSRYLLSGNLDLYQRDFTGKSGRLSAVAAELDSGGQMLDRWQGYQRDHQRVVALAAAGRTGAAVYAITGIRRGDAAFDFSYYDAAAGAAAEARKAGFDAALRDGERLLTGWPLVPLPVLGAVILLVLLGVRKRLAEYR
;
A
#
# COMPACT_ATOMS: atom_id res chain seq x y z
N MET A 1 34.19 -14.95 63.44
CA MET A 1 32.73 -14.83 63.65
C MET A 1 32.06 -14.64 62.27
N PHE A 2 31.68 -15.75 61.62
CA PHE A 2 31.09 -15.73 60.29
C PHE A 2 29.60 -15.38 60.39
N HIS A 3 29.16 -14.29 59.77
CA HIS A 3 27.74 -13.91 59.76
C HIS A 3 26.94 -14.92 58.91
N PRO A 4 25.89 -15.57 59.46
CA PRO A 4 25.03 -16.51 58.72
C PRO A 4 24.23 -15.85 57.56
N ALA A 5 24.31 -14.53 57.41
CA ALA A 5 23.60 -13.76 56.38
C ALA A 5 24.23 -13.82 54.98
N THR A 6 25.49 -14.27 54.83
CA THR A 6 26.19 -14.27 53.53
C THR A 6 25.65 -15.26 52.48
N PRO A 7 25.33 -16.54 52.80
CA PRO A 7 24.76 -17.46 51.82
C PRO A 7 23.33 -17.08 51.40
N VAL A 8 22.54 -16.49 52.31
CA VAL A 8 21.18 -16.03 52.02
C VAL A 8 21.20 -14.86 51.04
N ARG A 9 22.06 -13.85 51.27
CA ARG A 9 22.20 -12.70 50.36
C ARG A 9 22.67 -13.13 48.96
N LEU A 10 23.60 -14.07 48.85
CA LEU A 10 24.07 -14.57 47.56
C LEU A 10 22.96 -15.29 46.78
N ARG A 11 22.13 -16.10 47.45
CA ARG A 11 20.97 -16.75 46.83
C ARG A 11 19.92 -15.73 46.37
N LEU A 12 19.67 -14.68 47.16
CA LEU A 12 18.74 -13.61 46.78
C LEU A 12 19.21 -12.83 45.54
N TRP A 13 20.49 -12.43 45.48
CA TRP A 13 21.04 -11.75 44.30
C TRP A 13 21.04 -12.64 43.05
N SER A 14 21.38 -13.93 43.21
CA SER A 14 21.37 -14.89 42.11
C SER A 14 19.95 -15.12 41.60
N GLY A 15 18.98 -15.25 42.50
CA GLY A 15 17.56 -15.34 42.17
C GLY A 15 17.09 -14.11 41.41
N LEU A 16 17.46 -12.90 41.86
CA LEU A 16 17.12 -11.66 41.20
C LEU A 16 17.68 -11.59 39.76
N VAL A 17 18.96 -11.93 39.56
CA VAL A 17 19.59 -11.97 38.22
C VAL A 17 18.86 -12.96 37.30
N ILE A 18 18.54 -14.16 37.80
CA ILE A 18 17.83 -15.18 37.02
C ILE A 18 16.41 -14.70 36.69
N CYS A 19 15.69 -14.13 37.65
CA CYS A 19 14.36 -13.56 37.44
C CYS A 19 14.39 -12.44 36.37
N THR A 20 15.36 -11.52 36.42
CA THR A 20 15.51 -10.47 35.41
C THR A 20 15.88 -11.06 34.04
N ALA A 21 16.73 -12.09 33.98
CA ALA A 21 17.05 -12.77 32.72
C ALA A 21 15.84 -13.48 32.10
N VAL A 22 15.01 -14.14 32.92
CA VAL A 22 13.76 -14.78 32.47
C VAL A 22 12.74 -13.72 32.02
N ALA A 23 12.63 -12.60 32.75
CA ALA A 23 11.77 -11.49 32.36
C ALA A 23 12.19 -10.87 31.03
N LEU A 24 13.50 -10.66 30.82
CA LEU A 24 14.07 -10.18 29.56
C LEU A 24 13.78 -11.15 28.42
N LEU A 25 13.91 -12.46 28.67
CA LEU A 25 13.62 -13.50 27.68
C LEU A 25 12.15 -13.47 27.24
N ALA A 26 11.23 -13.45 28.22
CA ALA A 26 9.79 -13.41 27.96
C ALA A 26 9.37 -12.11 27.25
N ALA A 27 9.90 -10.96 27.68
CA ALA A 27 9.61 -9.67 27.07
C ALA A 27 10.11 -9.61 25.62
N THR A 28 11.37 -9.99 25.39
CA THR A 28 11.97 -9.96 24.05
C THR A 28 11.25 -10.93 23.09
N GLY A 29 10.97 -12.16 23.54
CA GLY A 29 10.28 -13.15 22.72
C GLY A 29 8.87 -12.72 22.31
N SER A 30 8.07 -12.23 23.27
CA SER A 30 6.68 -11.83 23.02
C SER A 30 6.55 -10.54 22.22
N LEU A 31 7.45 -9.57 22.40
CA LEU A 31 7.42 -8.31 21.65
C LEU A 31 7.90 -8.51 20.22
N LEU A 32 8.95 -9.32 20.01
CA LEU A 32 9.45 -9.61 18.68
C LEU A 32 8.45 -10.43 17.86
N SER A 33 7.74 -11.37 18.47
CA SER A 33 6.65 -12.10 17.80
C SER A 33 5.50 -11.16 17.41
N ARG A 34 5.13 -10.22 18.28
CA ARG A 34 4.12 -9.19 17.94
C ARG A 34 4.55 -8.32 16.77
N VAL A 35 5.80 -7.87 16.74
CA VAL A 35 6.33 -7.08 15.61
C VAL A 35 6.31 -7.90 14.32
N GLN A 36 6.66 -9.18 14.36
CA GLN A 36 6.56 -10.09 13.21
C GLN A 36 5.13 -10.24 12.70
N ASP A 37 4.18 -10.48 13.60
CA ASP A 37 2.76 -10.60 13.25
C ASP A 37 2.25 -9.29 12.64
N GLN A 38 2.64 -8.13 13.18
CA GLN A 38 2.29 -6.82 12.63
C GLN A 38 2.88 -6.60 11.23
N VAL A 39 4.13 -6.98 10.98
CA VAL A 39 4.74 -6.91 9.64
C VAL A 39 3.99 -7.79 8.65
N ARG A 40 3.62 -9.01 9.07
CA ARG A 40 2.81 -9.92 8.25
C ARG A 40 1.41 -9.37 7.97
N ILE A 41 0.79 -8.69 8.93
CA ILE A 41 -0.51 -8.02 8.74
C ILE A 41 -0.37 -6.86 7.75
N ILE A 42 0.68 -6.04 7.88
CA ILE A 42 0.96 -4.94 6.95
C ILE A 42 1.09 -5.49 5.53
N GLY A 43 1.96 -6.49 5.35
CA GLY A 43 2.27 -7.08 4.05
C GLY A 43 1.14 -7.93 3.44
N GLY A 44 0.49 -8.75 4.24
CA GLY A 44 -0.50 -9.73 3.79
C GLY A 44 -1.94 -9.22 3.75
N GLN A 45 -2.25 -8.11 4.43
CA GLN A 45 -3.62 -7.60 4.53
C GLN A 45 -3.71 -6.10 4.21
N ALA A 46 -3.00 -5.26 4.95
CA ALA A 46 -3.19 -3.80 4.83
C ALA A 46 -2.77 -3.27 3.45
N VAL A 47 -1.61 -3.69 2.94
CA VAL A 47 -1.10 -3.26 1.63
C VAL A 47 -1.98 -3.78 0.48
N PRO A 48 -2.29 -5.10 0.36
CA PRO A 48 -3.15 -5.59 -0.72
C PRO A 48 -4.55 -4.96 -0.71
N GLN A 49 -5.11 -4.68 0.47
CA GLN A 49 -6.40 -3.98 0.58
C GLN A 49 -6.33 -2.55 0.07
N ALA A 50 -5.30 -1.78 0.45
CA ALA A 50 -5.10 -0.42 -0.03
C ALA A 50 -4.88 -0.40 -1.56
N ALA A 51 -4.09 -1.34 -2.09
CA ALA A 51 -3.86 -1.51 -3.51
C ALA A 51 -5.15 -1.86 -4.27
N THR A 52 -5.94 -2.83 -3.79
CA THR A 52 -7.22 -3.21 -4.42
C THR A 52 -8.20 -2.02 -4.43
N ALA A 53 -8.24 -1.23 -3.35
CA ALA A 53 -9.09 -0.05 -3.28
C ALA A 53 -8.65 1.06 -4.25
N ALA A 54 -7.34 1.27 -4.43
CA ALA A 54 -6.81 2.22 -5.41
C ALA A 54 -7.07 1.75 -6.86
N ASP A 55 -6.85 0.47 -7.14
CA ASP A 55 -7.07 -0.13 -8.44
C ASP A 55 -8.55 -0.09 -8.85
N LEU A 56 -9.48 -0.21 -7.91
CA LEU A 56 -10.92 -0.15 -8.21
C LEU A 56 -11.34 1.18 -8.85
N TYR A 57 -10.81 2.31 -8.36
CA TYR A 57 -11.08 3.61 -8.98
C TYR A 57 -10.61 3.58 -10.45
N PHE A 58 -9.39 3.13 -10.69
CA PHE A 58 -8.82 3.01 -12.03
C PHE A 58 -9.69 2.13 -12.94
N VAL A 59 -10.08 0.95 -12.47
CA VAL A 59 -10.90 0.00 -13.23
C VAL A 59 -12.25 0.62 -13.60
N LEU A 60 -12.88 1.35 -12.69
CA LEU A 60 -14.16 2.03 -12.95
C LEU A 60 -14.00 3.17 -13.96
N SER A 61 -12.94 3.99 -13.85
CA SER A 61 -12.65 5.07 -14.80
C SER A 61 -12.34 4.54 -16.21
N ASP A 62 -11.52 3.49 -16.34
CA ASP A 62 -11.22 2.87 -17.63
C ASP A 62 -12.48 2.21 -18.23
N LEU A 63 -13.24 1.48 -17.41
CA LEU A 63 -14.48 0.83 -17.85
C LEU A 63 -15.44 1.84 -18.49
N ASP A 64 -15.60 3.02 -17.90
CA ASP A 64 -16.40 4.10 -18.48
C ASP A 64 -15.76 4.76 -19.70
N ALA A 65 -14.43 4.95 -19.72
CA ALA A 65 -13.75 5.46 -20.91
C ALA A 65 -14.02 4.55 -22.11
N GLN A 66 -14.02 3.22 -21.91
CA GLN A 66 -14.39 2.26 -22.95
C GLN A 66 -15.86 2.34 -23.36
N VAL A 67 -16.79 2.56 -22.42
CA VAL A 67 -18.20 2.81 -22.77
C VAL A 67 -18.33 4.04 -23.65
N THR A 68 -17.62 5.12 -23.30
CA THR A 68 -17.66 6.35 -24.07
C THR A 68 -17.10 6.14 -25.48
N ARG A 69 -16.00 5.39 -25.63
CA ARG A 69 -15.47 5.00 -26.95
C ARG A 69 -16.46 4.17 -27.76
N MET A 70 -17.10 3.16 -27.16
CA MET A 70 -18.10 2.31 -27.83
C MET A 70 -19.28 3.13 -28.34
N VAL A 71 -19.69 4.15 -27.58
CA VAL A 71 -20.81 5.03 -27.89
C VAL A 71 -20.43 6.07 -28.94
N LEU A 72 -19.23 6.66 -28.85
CA LEU A 72 -18.73 7.72 -29.72
C LEU A 72 -18.51 7.27 -31.18
N VAL A 73 -18.04 6.03 -31.37
CA VAL A 73 -17.75 5.45 -32.69
C VAL A 73 -19.02 5.25 -33.54
N GLY A 74 -20.18 5.05 -32.90
CA GLY A 74 -21.45 4.82 -33.58
C GLY A 74 -21.43 3.57 -34.47
N ASP A 75 -22.07 3.65 -35.64
CA ASP A 75 -22.19 2.54 -36.61
C ASP A 75 -21.14 2.62 -37.74
N SER A 76 -20.00 3.26 -37.50
CA SER A 76 -18.98 3.46 -38.53
C SER A 76 -18.19 2.19 -38.83
N ALA A 77 -18.28 1.72 -40.08
CA ALA A 77 -17.57 0.52 -40.55
C ALA A 77 -16.04 0.65 -40.41
N GLU A 78 -15.49 1.84 -40.64
CA GLU A 78 -14.04 2.11 -40.56
C GLU A 78 -13.46 1.98 -39.14
N LEU A 79 -14.28 2.19 -38.10
CA LEU A 79 -13.86 2.16 -36.70
C LEU A 79 -14.37 0.91 -35.95
N SER A 80 -14.95 -0.07 -36.68
CA SER A 80 -15.44 -1.34 -36.14
C SER A 80 -14.38 -2.09 -35.31
N GLY A 81 -13.12 -2.07 -35.74
CA GLY A 81 -11.99 -2.62 -34.98
C GLY A 81 -11.80 -1.95 -33.61
N SER A 82 -11.87 -0.61 -33.55
CA SER A 82 -11.79 0.11 -32.27
C SER A 82 -12.99 -0.14 -31.38
N GLN A 83 -14.17 -0.42 -31.95
CA GLN A 83 -15.36 -0.75 -31.17
C GLN A 83 -15.24 -2.14 -30.52
N LEU A 84 -14.74 -3.13 -31.26
CA LEU A 84 -14.48 -4.47 -30.74
C LEU A 84 -13.41 -4.47 -29.65
N ASP A 85 -12.33 -3.70 -29.84
CA ASP A 85 -11.27 -3.49 -28.84
C ASP A 85 -11.81 -2.86 -27.54
N ALA A 86 -12.62 -1.80 -27.66
CA ALA A 86 -13.24 -1.16 -26.51
C ALA A 86 -14.21 -2.11 -25.77
N LEU A 87 -14.98 -2.92 -26.49
CA LEU A 87 -15.86 -3.93 -25.89
C LEU A 87 -15.06 -5.03 -25.16
N GLY A 88 -13.98 -5.51 -25.75
CA GLY A 88 -13.09 -6.50 -25.11
C GLY A 88 -12.50 -5.96 -23.82
N THR A 89 -11.99 -4.73 -23.85
CA THR A 89 -11.45 -4.04 -22.67
C THR A 89 -12.52 -3.80 -21.61
N TYR A 90 -13.72 -3.37 -22.00
CA TYR A 90 -14.87 -3.23 -21.10
C TYR A 90 -15.20 -4.56 -20.39
N GLN A 91 -15.25 -5.68 -21.11
CA GLN A 91 -15.53 -6.99 -20.52
C GLN A 91 -14.44 -7.44 -19.56
N GLN A 92 -13.17 -7.17 -19.87
CA GLN A 92 -12.05 -7.42 -18.98
C GLN A 92 -12.16 -6.60 -17.69
N ARG A 93 -12.37 -5.28 -17.80
CA ARG A 93 -12.51 -4.39 -16.65
C ARG A 93 -13.76 -4.69 -15.82
N SER A 94 -14.85 -5.09 -16.45
CA SER A 94 -16.07 -5.51 -15.75
C SER A 94 -15.79 -6.71 -14.84
N ARG A 95 -15.07 -7.72 -15.34
CA ARG A 95 -14.66 -8.88 -14.52
C ARG A 95 -13.71 -8.47 -13.41
N GLN A 96 -12.73 -7.63 -13.72
CA GLN A 96 -11.77 -7.14 -12.73
C GLN A 96 -12.47 -6.36 -11.60
N ALA A 97 -13.43 -5.48 -11.92
CA ALA A 97 -14.22 -4.76 -10.92
C ALA A 97 -14.99 -5.70 -10.00
N ASP A 98 -15.61 -6.75 -10.56
CA ASP A 98 -16.37 -7.73 -9.79
C ASP A 98 -15.45 -8.53 -8.84
N GLU A 99 -14.26 -8.94 -9.33
CA GLU A 99 -13.24 -9.61 -8.52
C GLU A 99 -12.68 -8.72 -7.40
N ASP A 100 -12.39 -7.45 -7.70
CA ASP A 100 -11.85 -6.48 -6.74
C ASP A 100 -12.87 -6.13 -5.66
N LEU A 101 -14.15 -5.99 -6.03
CA LEU A 101 -15.26 -5.81 -5.08
C LEU A 101 -15.46 -7.06 -4.21
N GLN A 102 -15.43 -8.27 -4.79
CA GLN A 102 -15.52 -9.51 -4.04
C GLN A 102 -14.36 -9.66 -3.05
N ARG A 103 -13.13 -9.38 -3.48
CA ARG A 103 -11.93 -9.40 -2.63
C ARG A 103 -12.02 -8.37 -1.52
N SER A 104 -12.50 -7.16 -1.82
CA SER A 104 -12.73 -6.11 -0.82
C SER A 104 -13.78 -6.53 0.21
N LEU A 105 -14.84 -7.22 -0.21
CA LEU A 105 -15.89 -7.71 0.69
C LEU A 105 -15.37 -8.80 1.64
N THR A 106 -14.57 -9.75 1.16
CA THR A 106 -14.01 -10.83 2.00
C THR A 106 -12.92 -10.35 2.95
N THR A 107 -12.18 -9.31 2.56
CA THR A 107 -11.11 -8.73 3.37
C THR A 107 -11.57 -7.58 4.27
N ALA A 108 -12.79 -7.09 4.10
CA ALA A 108 -13.37 -6.04 4.94
C ALA A 108 -13.43 -6.45 6.42
N THR A 109 -12.82 -5.64 7.27
CA THR A 109 -12.74 -5.88 8.72
C THR A 109 -13.93 -5.31 9.51
N GLY A 110 -14.59 -4.27 8.97
CA GLY A 110 -15.68 -3.55 9.65
C GLY A 110 -17.00 -3.56 8.87
N ALA A 111 -18.10 -3.31 9.58
CA ALA A 111 -19.43 -3.17 8.96
C ALA A 111 -19.50 -1.98 7.99
N ALA A 112 -18.81 -0.87 8.30
CA ALA A 112 -18.75 0.30 7.43
C ALA A 112 -18.05 0.01 6.09
N ASP A 113 -16.93 -0.71 6.11
CA ASP A 113 -16.21 -1.10 4.89
C ASP A 113 -17.09 -2.00 4.00
N ARG A 114 -17.75 -2.99 4.61
CA ARG A 114 -18.69 -3.87 3.90
C ARG A 114 -19.84 -3.09 3.28
N ALA A 115 -20.36 -2.10 3.97
CA ALA A 115 -21.42 -1.25 3.46
C ALA A 115 -20.96 -0.46 2.22
N ILE A 116 -19.75 0.11 2.22
CA ILE A 116 -19.18 0.81 1.05
C ILE A 116 -19.07 -0.14 -0.15
N VAL A 117 -18.56 -1.36 0.06
CA VAL A 117 -18.39 -2.34 -1.02
C VAL A 117 -19.75 -2.80 -1.58
N LEU A 118 -20.73 -3.06 -0.72
CA LEU A 118 -22.08 -3.44 -1.16
C LEU A 118 -22.79 -2.32 -1.93
N ASP A 119 -22.60 -1.07 -1.49
CA ASP A 119 -23.08 0.13 -2.17
C ASP A 119 -22.46 0.28 -3.57
N LEU A 120 -21.15 0.05 -3.69
CA LEU A 120 -20.45 0.03 -4.98
C LEU A 120 -20.96 -1.07 -5.91
N MET A 121 -21.19 -2.28 -5.40
CA MET A 121 -21.77 -3.38 -6.19
C MET A 121 -23.15 -3.03 -6.73
N HIS A 122 -23.99 -2.39 -5.89
CA HIS A 122 -25.32 -1.94 -6.30
C HIS A 122 -25.24 -0.89 -7.42
N HIS A 123 -24.46 0.17 -7.22
CA HIS A 123 -24.31 1.25 -8.19
C HIS A 123 -23.65 0.77 -9.48
N LEU A 124 -22.76 -0.23 -9.43
CA LEU A 124 -22.14 -0.81 -10.62
C LEU A 124 -23.18 -1.56 -11.46
N ALA A 125 -24.10 -2.29 -10.83
CA ALA A 125 -25.22 -2.91 -11.53
C ALA A 125 -26.16 -1.86 -12.18
N VAL A 126 -26.45 -0.77 -11.45
CA VAL A 126 -27.26 0.35 -11.97
C VAL A 126 -26.58 1.02 -13.17
N TYR A 127 -25.28 1.29 -13.07
CA TYR A 127 -24.46 1.84 -14.14
C TYR A 127 -24.52 0.94 -15.39
N ARG A 128 -24.23 -0.35 -15.25
CA ARG A 128 -24.26 -1.33 -16.35
C ARG A 128 -25.63 -1.36 -17.03
N ARG A 129 -26.72 -1.31 -16.25
CA ARG A 129 -28.09 -1.24 -16.79
C ARG A 129 -28.28 -0.01 -17.69
N TRP A 130 -27.89 1.17 -17.24
CA TRP A 130 -28.01 2.39 -18.03
C TRP A 130 -27.16 2.36 -19.30
N VAL A 131 -25.93 1.84 -19.22
CA VAL A 131 -25.06 1.65 -20.38
C VAL A 131 -25.72 0.78 -21.45
N TRP A 132 -26.30 -0.36 -21.05
CA TRP A 132 -26.94 -1.26 -22.00
C TRP A 132 -28.25 -0.69 -22.55
N GLN A 133 -29.00 0.10 -21.77
CA GLN A 133 -30.16 0.84 -22.29
C GLN A 133 -29.76 1.89 -23.32
N ALA A 134 -28.67 2.63 -23.09
CA ALA A 134 -28.12 3.57 -24.05
C ALA A 134 -27.71 2.88 -25.36
N ARG A 135 -27.01 1.74 -25.26
CA ARG A 135 -26.58 0.94 -26.43
C ARG A 135 -27.76 0.34 -27.18
N THR A 136 -28.77 -0.15 -26.47
CA THR A 136 -29.98 -0.69 -27.09
C THR A 136 -30.71 0.40 -27.85
N ALA A 137 -30.91 1.57 -27.24
CA ALA A 137 -31.53 2.73 -27.88
C ALA A 137 -30.71 3.20 -29.09
N GLN A 138 -29.38 3.18 -29.01
CA GLN A 138 -28.50 3.49 -30.15
C GLN A 138 -28.71 2.51 -31.31
N SER A 139 -28.76 1.21 -31.04
CA SER A 139 -28.92 0.17 -32.07
C SER A 139 -30.30 0.13 -32.73
N GLN A 140 -31.33 0.65 -32.07
CA GLN A 140 -32.70 0.71 -32.61
C GLN A 140 -32.94 1.96 -33.46
N ALA A 141 -32.09 2.99 -33.32
CA ALA A 141 -32.18 4.21 -34.08
C ALA A 141 -31.59 4.04 -35.49
N PRO A 142 -31.99 4.89 -36.46
CA PRO A 142 -31.30 4.96 -37.75
C PRO A 142 -29.80 5.26 -37.57
N PRO A 143 -28.92 4.73 -38.44
CA PRO A 143 -27.49 4.93 -38.34
C PRO A 143 -27.13 6.42 -38.24
N GLN A 144 -26.40 6.77 -37.17
CA GLN A 144 -25.92 8.14 -36.93
C GLN A 144 -24.43 8.26 -37.30
N PRO A 145 -23.98 9.44 -37.75
CA PRO A 145 -22.56 9.69 -37.96
C PRO A 145 -21.81 9.63 -36.60
N PRO A 146 -20.49 9.33 -36.62
CA PRO A 146 -19.68 9.31 -35.41
C PRO A 146 -19.80 10.61 -34.61
N GLY A 147 -19.86 10.50 -33.28
CA GLY A 147 -19.99 11.63 -32.37
C GLY A 147 -21.41 12.18 -32.22
N ARG A 148 -22.43 11.56 -32.83
CA ARG A 148 -23.84 11.88 -32.56
C ARG A 148 -24.58 10.69 -31.97
N LEU A 149 -25.27 10.93 -30.86
CA LEU A 149 -26.17 9.96 -30.24
C LEU A 149 -27.62 10.34 -30.49
N PRO A 150 -28.51 9.35 -30.72
CA PRO A 150 -29.95 9.57 -30.61
C PRO A 150 -30.32 10.17 -29.24
N PRO A 151 -31.33 11.06 -29.16
CA PRO A 151 -31.70 11.71 -27.89
C PRO A 151 -31.95 10.74 -26.73
N ASP A 152 -32.63 9.62 -26.99
CA ASP A 152 -32.93 8.60 -25.99
C ASP A 152 -31.66 7.91 -25.49
N ALA A 153 -30.75 7.56 -26.41
CA ALA A 153 -29.46 6.97 -26.08
C ALA A 153 -28.59 7.93 -25.27
N LEU A 154 -28.61 9.23 -25.62
CA LEU A 154 -27.90 10.28 -24.88
C LEU A 154 -28.45 10.44 -23.46
N GLY A 155 -29.78 10.37 -23.29
CA GLY A 155 -30.43 10.40 -21.98
C GLY A 155 -29.96 9.25 -21.07
N TYR A 156 -29.99 8.01 -21.57
CA TYR A 156 -29.51 6.85 -20.82
C TYR A 156 -28.01 6.91 -20.54
N TYR A 157 -27.19 7.35 -21.50
CA TYR A 157 -25.74 7.53 -21.31
C TYR A 157 -25.44 8.61 -20.25
N THR A 158 -26.23 9.68 -20.22
CA THR A 158 -26.13 10.72 -19.18
C THR A 158 -26.43 10.14 -17.80
N GLN A 159 -27.46 9.30 -17.66
CA GLN A 159 -27.75 8.62 -16.39
C GLN A 159 -26.63 7.67 -15.96
N ALA A 160 -26.03 6.92 -16.88
CA ALA A 160 -24.86 6.10 -16.59
C ALA A 160 -23.70 6.98 -16.07
N THR A 161 -23.41 8.08 -16.76
CA THR A 161 -22.34 9.02 -16.38
C THR A 161 -22.60 9.64 -15.01
N ASN A 162 -23.84 9.98 -14.68
CA ASN A 162 -24.22 10.50 -13.36
C ASN A 162 -23.95 9.47 -12.25
N VAL A 163 -24.37 8.21 -12.44
CA VAL A 163 -24.11 7.14 -11.46
C VAL A 163 -22.61 6.93 -11.26
N LEU A 164 -21.82 7.04 -12.33
CA LEU A 164 -20.37 6.94 -12.22
C LEU A 164 -19.78 8.05 -11.33
N HIS A 165 -20.10 9.31 -11.62
CA HIS A 165 -19.45 10.46 -10.96
C HIS A 165 -20.02 10.78 -9.58
N LEU A 166 -21.30 10.53 -9.35
CA LEU A 166 -21.97 10.88 -8.10
C LEU A 166 -21.89 9.74 -7.08
N GLU A 167 -21.82 8.49 -7.53
CA GLU A 167 -21.90 7.33 -6.63
C GLU A 167 -20.65 6.45 -6.71
N LEU A 168 -20.26 5.96 -7.90
CA LEU A 168 -19.18 4.97 -8.02
C LEU A 168 -17.79 5.53 -7.72
N LEU A 169 -17.37 6.62 -8.36
CA LEU A 169 -16.05 7.20 -8.13
C LEU A 169 -15.90 7.74 -6.69
N PRO A 170 -16.88 8.47 -6.13
CA PRO A 170 -16.84 8.86 -4.71
C PRO A 170 -16.88 7.65 -3.76
N GLY A 171 -17.62 6.59 -4.09
CA GLY A 171 -17.61 5.33 -3.33
C GLY A 171 -16.25 4.65 -3.33
N ALA A 172 -15.58 4.58 -4.49
CA ALA A 172 -14.24 4.02 -4.63
C ALA A 172 -13.22 4.87 -3.85
N GLU A 173 -13.36 6.19 -3.89
CA GLU A 173 -12.53 7.12 -3.11
C GLU A 173 -12.71 6.94 -1.60
N ARG A 174 -13.94 6.74 -1.12
CA ARG A 174 -14.22 6.39 0.29
C ARG A 174 -13.56 5.06 0.68
N LEU A 175 -13.64 4.05 -0.19
CA LEU A 175 -12.99 2.75 0.05
C LEU A 175 -11.46 2.88 0.11
N ARG A 176 -10.88 3.68 -0.78
CA ARG A 176 -9.44 4.00 -0.80
C ARG A 176 -9.01 4.71 0.47
N ALA A 177 -9.71 5.78 0.86
CA ALA A 177 -9.41 6.52 2.10
C ALA A 177 -9.51 5.62 3.34
N ALA A 178 -10.48 4.69 3.37
CA ALA A 178 -10.57 3.69 4.43
C ALA A 178 -9.37 2.72 4.42
N GLY A 179 -8.93 2.29 3.24
CA GLY A 179 -7.73 1.46 3.04
C GLY A 179 -6.45 2.15 3.50
N GLU A 180 -6.24 3.40 3.12
CA GLU A 180 -5.08 4.21 3.55
C GLU A 180 -5.09 4.46 5.06
N SER A 181 -6.25 4.78 5.65
CA SER A 181 -6.39 4.91 7.10
C SER A 181 -6.07 3.61 7.85
N ARG A 182 -6.42 2.45 7.29
CA ARG A 182 -6.04 1.14 7.86
C ARG A 182 -4.54 0.91 7.77
N LEU A 183 -3.95 1.22 6.61
CA LEU A 183 -2.52 1.13 6.39
C LEU A 183 -1.75 2.00 7.39
N ASP A 184 -2.12 3.28 7.52
CA ASP A 184 -1.49 4.22 8.44
C ASP A 184 -1.59 3.78 9.90
N ARG A 185 -2.75 3.25 10.32
CA ARG A 185 -2.92 2.67 11.66
C ARG A 185 -2.04 1.45 11.88
N ALA A 186 -1.95 0.54 10.90
CA ALA A 186 -1.08 -0.63 11.02
C ALA A 186 0.41 -0.25 11.18
N TYR A 187 0.87 0.77 10.45
CA TYR A 187 2.22 1.32 10.63
C TYR A 187 2.40 2.01 11.99
N ALA A 188 1.41 2.79 12.45
CA ALA A 188 1.45 3.47 13.74
C ALA A 188 1.46 2.50 14.94
N ASP A 189 0.63 1.46 14.90
CA ASP A 189 0.56 0.39 15.92
C ASP A 189 1.87 -0.39 15.97
N LYS A 190 2.47 -0.66 14.81
CA LYS A 190 3.78 -1.30 14.72
C LYS A 190 4.88 -0.42 15.32
N ARG A 191 4.90 0.87 14.99
CA ARG A 191 5.87 1.85 15.54
C ARG A 191 5.75 1.98 17.06
N SER A 192 4.53 2.04 17.59
CA SER A 192 4.33 2.12 19.05
C SER A 192 4.81 0.85 19.75
N THR A 193 4.52 -0.32 19.19
CA THR A 193 4.99 -1.62 19.70
C THR A 193 6.51 -1.73 19.65
N GLU A 194 7.14 -1.24 18.58
CA GLU A 194 8.60 -1.21 18.42
C GLU A 194 9.27 -0.31 19.47
N VAL A 195 8.73 0.88 19.73
CA VAL A 195 9.25 1.79 20.77
C VAL A 195 9.15 1.15 22.16
N VAL A 196 8.02 0.50 22.47
CA VAL A 196 7.85 -0.25 23.73
C VAL A 196 8.83 -1.42 23.81
N ALA A 197 9.04 -2.14 22.71
CA ALA A 197 9.99 -3.25 22.64
C ALA A 197 11.43 -2.82 22.90
N ILE A 198 11.88 -1.75 22.25
CA ILE A 198 13.22 -1.17 22.46
C ILE A 198 13.35 -0.67 23.90
N GLY A 199 12.35 0.07 24.41
CA GLY A 199 12.37 0.59 25.77
C GLY A 199 12.47 -0.51 26.83
N LEU A 200 11.67 -1.58 26.72
CA LEU A 200 11.73 -2.73 27.61
C LEU A 200 13.03 -3.52 27.48
N ALA A 201 13.54 -3.71 26.26
CA ALA A 201 14.80 -4.40 26.04
C ALA A 201 15.98 -3.64 26.68
N VAL A 202 16.03 -2.32 26.54
CA VAL A 202 17.05 -1.47 27.16
C VAL A 202 16.89 -1.45 28.68
N LEU A 203 15.66 -1.34 29.21
CA LEU A 203 15.40 -1.33 30.65
C LEU A 203 15.82 -2.65 31.32
N LEU A 204 15.30 -3.79 30.82
CA LEU A 204 15.56 -5.10 31.40
C LEU A 204 16.99 -5.58 31.12
N GLY A 205 17.51 -5.31 29.92
CA GLY A 205 18.90 -5.60 29.54
C GLY A 205 19.88 -4.79 30.38
N GLY A 206 19.66 -3.47 30.50
CA GLY A 206 20.46 -2.59 31.34
C GLY A 206 20.41 -2.98 32.81
N ALA A 207 19.23 -3.30 33.35
CA ALA A 207 19.09 -3.81 34.71
C ALA A 207 19.88 -5.11 34.91
N LEU A 208 19.81 -6.06 33.98
CA LEU A 208 20.55 -7.32 34.06
C LEU A 208 22.07 -7.09 34.04
N VAL A 209 22.57 -6.19 33.17
CA VAL A 209 23.99 -5.81 33.14
C VAL A 209 24.41 -5.18 34.46
N VAL A 210 23.64 -4.24 35.00
CA VAL A 210 23.93 -3.60 36.29
C VAL A 210 23.97 -4.63 37.43
N LEU A 211 23.01 -5.56 37.47
CA LEU A 211 22.99 -6.64 38.46
C LEU A 211 24.20 -7.56 38.35
N LEU A 212 24.61 -7.93 37.12
CA LEU A 212 25.81 -8.74 36.88
C LEU A 212 27.09 -8.02 37.32
N VAL A 213 27.21 -6.72 37.03
CA VAL A 213 28.35 -5.89 37.46
C VAL A 213 28.39 -5.74 38.98
N ILE A 214 27.26 -5.47 39.64
CA ILE A 214 27.17 -5.41 41.11
C ILE A 214 27.61 -6.75 41.72
N LEU A 215 27.14 -7.87 41.16
CA LEU A 215 27.52 -9.21 41.62
C LEU A 215 29.02 -9.46 41.45
N GLN A 216 29.61 -9.08 40.33
CA GLN A 216 31.05 -9.19 40.07
C GLN A 216 31.87 -8.35 41.07
N VAL A 217 31.51 -7.08 41.28
CA VAL A 217 32.21 -6.17 42.20
C VAL A 217 32.10 -6.67 43.64
N TRP A 218 30.92 -7.14 44.05
CA TRP A 218 30.71 -7.70 45.39
C TRP A 218 31.57 -8.94 45.63
N LEU A 219 31.62 -9.86 44.66
CA LEU A 219 32.49 -11.05 44.72
C LEU A 219 33.98 -10.66 44.73
N ALA A 220 34.40 -9.73 43.88
CA ALA A 220 35.79 -9.29 43.79
C ALA A 220 36.29 -8.64 45.08
N ARG A 221 35.49 -7.73 45.67
CA ARG A 221 35.82 -7.06 46.94
C ARG A 221 35.85 -8.05 48.11
N ARG A 222 34.95 -9.04 48.14
CA ARG A 222 34.83 -9.97 49.26
C ARG A 222 35.85 -11.11 49.24
N PHE A 223 36.17 -11.65 48.07
CA PHE A 223 37.03 -12.85 47.94
C PHE A 223 38.47 -12.56 47.49
N ARG A 224 38.85 -11.28 47.28
CA ARG A 224 40.22 -10.82 46.95
C ARG A 224 40.95 -11.62 45.84
N ARG A 225 40.23 -12.25 44.91
CA ARG A 225 40.82 -13.02 43.81
C ARG A 225 39.96 -13.00 42.54
N MET A 226 40.65 -12.73 41.41
CA MET A 226 40.29 -12.51 40.00
C MET A 226 38.85 -12.76 39.51
N PHE A 227 38.41 -11.83 38.65
CA PHE A 227 37.24 -11.86 37.77
C PHE A 227 36.79 -13.29 37.42
N SER A 228 35.53 -13.64 37.68
CA SER A 228 35.01 -14.91 37.17
C SER A 228 34.78 -14.75 35.65
N PRO A 229 35.52 -15.49 34.80
CA PRO A 229 35.35 -15.36 33.35
C PRO A 229 33.92 -15.70 32.93
N ALA A 230 33.22 -16.54 33.69
CA ALA A 230 31.82 -16.87 33.48
C ALA A 230 30.88 -15.67 33.61
N LEU A 231 31.02 -14.83 34.64
CA LEU A 231 30.16 -13.65 34.80
C LEU A 231 30.53 -12.56 33.79
N ALA A 232 31.81 -12.43 33.45
CA ALA A 232 32.26 -11.51 32.41
C ALA A 232 31.63 -11.88 31.05
N LEU A 233 31.70 -13.17 30.68
CA LEU A 233 31.05 -13.69 29.48
C LEU A 233 29.53 -13.49 29.51
N ALA A 234 28.88 -13.73 30.64
CA ALA A 234 27.45 -13.47 30.80
C ALA A 234 27.09 -12.00 30.55
N THR A 235 27.93 -11.07 31.03
CA THR A 235 27.74 -9.62 30.83
C THR A 235 27.87 -9.24 29.36
N VAL A 236 28.89 -9.76 28.67
CA VAL A 236 29.11 -9.54 27.24
C VAL A 236 27.95 -10.13 26.42
N LEU A 237 27.48 -11.34 26.75
CA LEU A 237 26.35 -11.97 26.08
C LEU A 237 25.05 -11.17 26.26
N THR A 238 24.76 -10.69 27.47
CA THR A 238 23.60 -9.83 27.73
C THR A 238 23.69 -8.53 26.93
N LEU A 239 24.84 -7.86 26.96
CA LEU A 239 25.03 -6.60 26.24
C LEU A 239 24.89 -6.78 24.73
N GLY A 240 25.51 -7.83 24.17
CA GLY A 240 25.41 -8.18 22.76
C GLY A 240 23.97 -8.53 22.34
N LEU A 241 23.24 -9.27 23.18
CA LEU A 241 21.83 -9.59 22.91
C LEU A 241 20.95 -8.33 22.91
N THR A 242 21.05 -7.49 23.95
CA THR A 242 20.27 -6.25 24.04
C THR A 242 20.57 -5.31 22.89
N ALA A 243 21.85 -5.11 22.57
CA ALA A 243 22.27 -4.29 21.42
C ALA A 243 21.78 -4.89 20.09
N GLY A 244 21.89 -6.21 19.91
CA GLY A 244 21.44 -6.92 18.72
C GLY A 244 19.93 -6.79 18.50
N VAL A 245 19.12 -6.99 19.54
CA VAL A 245 17.66 -6.82 19.46
C VAL A 245 17.30 -5.38 19.08
N CYS A 246 17.92 -4.38 19.70
CA CYS A 246 17.68 -2.98 19.36
C CYS A 246 18.08 -2.68 17.91
N LEU A 247 19.25 -3.16 17.48
CA LEU A 247 19.74 -2.96 16.12
C LEU A 247 18.78 -3.55 15.08
N VAL A 248 18.28 -4.76 15.31
CA VAL A 248 17.35 -5.44 14.40
C VAL A 248 16.03 -4.71 14.30
N LEU A 249 15.46 -4.30 15.43
CA LEU A 249 14.21 -3.54 15.44
C LEU A 249 14.36 -2.21 14.69
N VAL A 250 15.41 -1.43 15.00
CA VAL A 250 15.67 -0.14 14.33
C VAL A 250 15.91 -0.29 12.83
N THR A 251 16.76 -1.24 12.43
CA THR A 251 17.05 -1.50 11.01
C THR A 251 15.83 -1.98 10.25
N GLN A 252 15.01 -2.83 10.87
CA GLN A 252 13.75 -3.29 10.30
C GLN A 252 12.72 -2.15 10.20
N GLY A 253 12.63 -1.29 11.21
CA GLY A 253 11.79 -0.09 11.20
C GLY A 253 12.18 0.87 10.07
N GLN A 254 13.47 1.15 9.91
CA GLN A 254 14.00 2.00 8.84
C GLN A 254 13.73 1.43 7.45
N ARG A 255 14.00 0.12 7.24
CA ARG A 255 13.76 -0.53 5.93
C ARG A 255 12.27 -0.54 5.57
N LEU A 256 11.39 -0.81 6.53
CA LEU A 256 9.95 -0.82 6.27
C LEU A 256 9.41 0.60 6.05
N GLY A 257 9.93 1.60 6.76
CA GLY A 257 9.62 3.02 6.52
C GLY A 257 10.07 3.45 5.12
N ALA A 258 11.31 3.16 4.75
CA ALA A 258 11.81 3.42 3.40
C ALA A 258 11.00 2.69 2.32
N ALA A 259 10.62 1.43 2.55
CA ALA A 259 9.73 0.70 1.63
C ALA A 259 8.38 1.42 1.44
N ARG A 260 7.80 1.94 2.52
CA ARG A 260 6.57 2.72 2.45
C ARG A 260 6.78 4.00 1.64
N ASP A 261 7.78 4.80 2.01
CA ASP A 261 7.97 6.15 1.48
C ASP A 261 8.52 6.13 0.05
N ASP A 262 9.46 5.24 -0.27
CA ASP A 262 10.16 5.19 -1.56
C ASP A 262 9.41 4.35 -2.61
N SER A 263 8.55 3.42 -2.17
CA SER A 263 7.90 2.46 -3.07
C SER A 263 6.38 2.46 -2.98
N LEU A 264 5.80 2.25 -1.78
CA LEU A 264 4.35 2.10 -1.63
C LEU A 264 3.58 3.40 -1.90
N THR A 265 4.00 4.51 -1.29
CA THR A 265 3.35 5.82 -1.48
C THR A 265 3.40 6.25 -2.96
N PRO A 266 4.56 6.19 -3.66
CA PRO A 266 4.62 6.43 -5.10
C PRO A 266 3.75 5.48 -5.92
N PHE A 267 3.66 4.20 -5.55
CA PHE A 267 2.75 3.25 -6.22
C PHE A 267 1.28 3.68 -6.11
N LEU A 268 0.82 4.06 -4.92
CA LEU A 268 -0.54 4.54 -4.71
C LEU A 268 -0.81 5.85 -5.47
N ALA A 269 0.15 6.78 -5.47
CA ALA A 269 0.07 8.02 -6.24
C ALA A 269 0.01 7.77 -7.76
N LEU A 270 0.80 6.82 -8.27
CA LEU A 270 0.78 6.43 -9.68
C LEU A 270 -0.54 5.74 -10.07
N SER A 271 -1.06 4.85 -9.22
CA SER A 271 -2.39 4.23 -9.46
C SER A 271 -3.48 5.30 -9.52
N GLN A 272 -3.46 6.27 -8.60
CA GLN A 272 -4.38 7.41 -8.61
C GLN A 272 -4.21 8.29 -9.86
N ALA A 273 -2.98 8.57 -10.29
CA ALA A 273 -2.73 9.34 -11.50
C ALA A 273 -3.22 8.61 -12.76
N ARG A 274 -3.06 7.29 -12.84
CA ARG A 274 -3.65 6.49 -13.93
C ARG A 274 -5.17 6.65 -13.93
N ALA A 275 -5.81 6.44 -12.79
CA ALA A 275 -7.25 6.69 -12.60
C ALA A 275 -7.71 8.06 -13.12
N LEU A 276 -7.06 9.15 -12.66
CA LEU A 276 -7.37 10.52 -13.07
C LEU A 276 -7.17 10.76 -14.57
N SER A 277 -6.16 10.13 -15.18
CA SER A 277 -5.90 10.28 -16.61
C SER A 277 -6.95 9.61 -17.50
N TYR A 278 -7.47 8.44 -17.10
CA TYR A 278 -8.57 7.78 -17.81
C TYR A 278 -9.86 8.59 -17.71
N ASP A 279 -10.13 9.15 -16.54
CA ASP A 279 -11.28 10.02 -16.33
C ASP A 279 -11.16 11.33 -17.16
N ALA A 280 -9.97 11.93 -17.24
CA ALA A 280 -9.71 13.07 -18.13
C ALA A 280 -9.83 12.69 -19.62
N ALA A 281 -9.42 11.47 -20.01
CA ALA A 281 -9.60 11.00 -21.37
C ALA A 281 -11.08 10.78 -21.72
N ALA A 282 -11.87 10.30 -20.76
CA ALA A 282 -13.31 10.20 -20.88
C ALA A 282 -13.97 11.59 -21.01
N ASP A 283 -13.52 12.61 -20.28
CA ASP A 283 -14.01 13.99 -20.42
C ASP A 283 -13.82 14.54 -21.84
N THR A 284 -12.66 14.26 -22.45
CA THR A 284 -12.40 14.66 -23.85
C THR A 284 -13.41 14.01 -24.79
N SER A 285 -13.78 12.75 -24.53
CA SER A 285 -14.77 12.04 -25.33
C SER A 285 -16.19 12.55 -25.08
N ARG A 286 -16.55 12.87 -23.83
CA ARG A 286 -17.85 13.44 -23.44
C ARG A 286 -18.06 14.85 -23.94
N TYR A 287 -16.98 15.63 -24.10
CA TYR A 287 -17.03 16.92 -24.75
C TYR A 287 -17.59 16.81 -26.18
N LEU A 288 -17.37 15.69 -26.88
CA LEU A 288 -17.92 15.47 -28.21
C LEU A 288 -19.38 15.02 -28.22
N LEU A 289 -19.87 14.46 -27.10
CA LEU A 289 -21.19 13.83 -27.01
C LEU A 289 -22.25 14.71 -26.34
N SER A 290 -21.84 15.50 -25.35
CA SER A 290 -22.73 16.20 -24.43
C SER A 290 -22.94 17.67 -24.82
N GLY A 291 -24.02 18.27 -24.31
CA GLY A 291 -24.27 19.71 -24.43
C GLY A 291 -23.55 20.57 -23.38
N ASN A 292 -22.88 19.97 -22.39
CA ASN A 292 -22.30 20.70 -21.25
C ASN A 292 -20.78 20.84 -21.39
N LEU A 293 -20.36 21.54 -22.43
CA LEU A 293 -18.96 21.66 -22.86
C LEU A 293 -18.05 22.27 -21.77
N ASP A 294 -18.53 23.30 -21.06
CA ASP A 294 -17.77 23.99 -20.03
C ASP A 294 -17.43 23.10 -18.83
N LEU A 295 -18.32 22.18 -18.47
CA LEU A 295 -18.09 21.24 -17.37
C LEU A 295 -16.88 20.35 -17.66
N TYR A 296 -16.89 19.66 -18.80
CA TYR A 296 -15.83 18.73 -19.17
C TYR A 296 -14.49 19.42 -19.44
N GLN A 297 -14.51 20.66 -19.95
CA GLN A 297 -13.29 21.43 -20.13
C GLN A 297 -12.65 21.83 -18.78
N ARG A 298 -13.46 22.25 -17.79
CA ARG A 298 -12.96 22.54 -16.44
C ARG A 298 -12.44 21.29 -15.74
N ASP A 299 -13.18 20.18 -15.82
CA ASP A 299 -12.79 18.91 -15.19
C ASP A 299 -11.47 18.39 -15.78
N PHE A 300 -11.32 18.41 -17.11
CA PHE A 300 -10.07 18.05 -17.78
C PHE A 300 -8.90 18.92 -17.30
N THR A 301 -9.10 20.23 -17.19
CA THR A 301 -8.06 21.17 -16.75
C THR A 301 -7.65 20.92 -15.31
N GLY A 302 -8.62 20.69 -14.42
CA GLY A 302 -8.37 20.35 -13.01
C GLY A 302 -7.62 19.02 -12.86
N LYS A 303 -8.08 17.97 -13.56
CA LYS A 303 -7.42 16.64 -13.57
C LYS A 303 -6.00 16.74 -14.13
N SER A 304 -5.80 17.48 -15.23
CA SER A 304 -4.49 17.77 -15.82
C SER A 304 -3.51 18.43 -14.85
N GLY A 305 -3.97 19.41 -14.08
CA GLY A 305 -3.14 20.09 -13.08
C GLY A 305 -2.67 19.13 -11.99
N ARG A 306 -3.58 18.28 -11.49
CA ARG A 306 -3.25 17.23 -10.50
C ARG A 306 -2.26 16.21 -11.04
N LEU A 307 -2.42 15.76 -12.28
CA LEU A 307 -1.49 14.84 -12.93
C LEU A 307 -0.08 15.43 -13.05
N SER A 308 0.01 16.71 -13.40
CA SER A 308 1.29 17.41 -13.48
C SER A 308 1.96 17.54 -12.10
N ALA A 309 1.18 17.80 -11.04
CA ALA A 309 1.69 17.85 -9.68
C ALA A 309 2.22 16.48 -9.21
N VAL A 310 1.47 15.40 -9.42
CA VAL A 310 1.92 14.04 -9.09
C VAL A 310 3.20 13.68 -9.85
N ALA A 311 3.27 14.00 -11.14
CA ALA A 311 4.47 13.73 -11.92
C ALA A 311 5.71 14.52 -11.45
N ALA A 312 5.52 15.72 -10.88
CA ALA A 312 6.61 16.53 -10.34
C ALA A 312 7.16 16.00 -9.00
N GLU A 313 6.32 15.33 -8.20
CA GLU A 313 6.72 14.71 -6.93
C GLU A 313 7.46 13.37 -7.12
N LEU A 314 7.29 12.74 -8.29
CA LEU A 314 7.93 11.47 -8.60
C LEU A 314 9.34 11.70 -9.20
N ASP A 315 10.37 11.14 -8.57
CA ASP A 315 11.77 11.21 -9.06
C ASP A 315 11.95 10.77 -10.54
N SER A 316 11.05 9.90 -11.02
CA SER A 316 11.04 9.35 -12.38
C SER A 316 9.83 9.81 -13.21
N GLY A 317 9.16 10.89 -12.80
CA GLY A 317 7.91 11.36 -13.41
C GLY A 317 8.06 12.10 -14.74
N GLY A 318 9.28 12.48 -15.14
CA GLY A 318 9.52 13.27 -16.36
C GLY A 318 8.96 12.64 -17.63
N GLN A 319 9.19 11.34 -17.86
CA GLN A 319 8.66 10.65 -19.04
C GLN A 319 7.12 10.60 -19.03
N MET A 320 6.50 10.40 -17.87
CA MET A 320 5.05 10.39 -17.71
C MET A 320 4.47 11.79 -18.01
N LEU A 321 5.11 12.84 -17.50
CA LEU A 321 4.71 14.23 -17.75
C LEU A 321 4.81 14.59 -19.23
N ASP A 322 5.91 14.24 -19.90
CA ASP A 322 6.10 14.50 -21.33
C ASP A 322 5.03 13.83 -22.19
N ARG A 323 4.67 12.58 -21.85
CA ARG A 323 3.62 11.83 -22.54
C ARG A 323 2.23 12.43 -22.26
N TRP A 324 1.98 12.86 -21.03
CA TRP A 324 0.74 13.55 -20.66
C TRP A 324 0.58 14.88 -21.42
N GLN A 325 1.65 15.67 -21.54
CA GLN A 325 1.65 16.90 -22.34
C GLN A 325 1.42 16.64 -23.84
N GLY A 326 1.84 15.48 -24.35
CA GLY A 326 1.41 14.96 -25.66
C GLY A 326 -0.11 14.87 -25.75
N TYR A 327 -0.71 14.11 -24.82
CA TYR A 327 -2.16 13.94 -24.76
C TYR A 327 -2.93 15.26 -24.58
N GLN A 328 -2.42 16.20 -23.80
CA GLN A 328 -3.04 17.52 -23.63
C GLN A 328 -3.11 18.31 -24.94
N ARG A 329 -2.10 18.20 -25.82
CA ARG A 329 -2.13 18.80 -27.16
C ARG A 329 -3.18 18.14 -28.04
N ASP A 330 -3.32 16.82 -27.95
CA ASP A 330 -4.37 16.08 -28.67
C ASP A 330 -5.76 16.46 -28.19
N HIS A 331 -5.97 16.61 -26.88
CA HIS A 331 -7.20 17.14 -26.30
C HIS A 331 -7.55 18.51 -26.88
N GLN A 332 -6.60 19.46 -26.88
CA GLN A 332 -6.82 20.80 -27.45
C GLN A 332 -7.18 20.75 -28.94
N ARG A 333 -6.55 19.85 -29.70
CA ARG A 333 -6.87 19.61 -31.11
C ARG A 333 -8.28 19.08 -31.30
N VAL A 334 -8.71 18.11 -30.49
CA VAL A 334 -10.06 17.53 -30.52
C VAL A 334 -11.10 18.62 -30.23
N VAL A 335 -10.89 19.42 -29.17
CA VAL A 335 -11.75 20.55 -28.79
C VAL A 335 -11.84 21.59 -29.92
N ALA A 336 -10.71 21.96 -30.54
CA ALA A 336 -10.69 22.91 -31.64
C ALA A 336 -11.43 22.41 -32.89
N LEU A 337 -11.30 21.12 -33.23
CA LEU A 337 -12.05 20.51 -34.33
C LEU A 337 -13.55 20.50 -34.06
N ALA A 338 -13.96 20.17 -32.83
CA ALA A 338 -15.36 20.20 -32.42
C ALA A 338 -15.93 21.63 -32.46
N ALA A 339 -15.21 22.62 -31.94
CA ALA A 339 -15.61 24.03 -31.97
C ALA A 339 -15.74 24.58 -33.40
N ALA A 340 -14.96 24.06 -34.35
CA ALA A 340 -15.07 24.37 -35.78
C ALA A 340 -16.20 23.62 -36.51
N GLY A 341 -17.07 22.87 -35.80
CA GLY A 341 -18.15 22.08 -36.38
C GLY A 341 -17.69 20.80 -37.09
N ARG A 342 -16.41 20.41 -36.96
CA ARG A 342 -15.82 19.24 -37.61
C ARG A 342 -15.88 18.00 -36.72
N THR A 343 -17.07 17.65 -36.23
CA THR A 343 -17.28 16.57 -35.25
C THR A 343 -16.69 15.23 -35.71
N GLY A 344 -16.89 14.83 -36.96
CA GLY A 344 -16.30 13.58 -37.48
C GLY A 344 -14.77 13.58 -37.38
N ALA A 345 -14.11 14.68 -37.77
CA ALA A 345 -12.66 14.79 -37.65
C ALA A 345 -12.19 14.80 -36.18
N ALA A 346 -12.96 15.39 -35.27
CA ALA A 346 -12.70 15.33 -33.84
C ALA A 346 -12.80 13.89 -33.31
N VAL A 347 -13.79 13.12 -33.76
CA VAL A 347 -13.94 11.70 -33.43
C VAL A 347 -12.76 10.88 -33.94
N TYR A 348 -12.34 11.06 -35.20
CA TYR A 348 -11.14 10.36 -35.70
C TYR A 348 -9.86 10.77 -34.95
N ALA A 349 -9.73 12.02 -34.54
CA ALA A 349 -8.58 12.48 -33.78
C ALA A 349 -8.50 11.86 -32.38
N ILE A 350 -9.64 11.56 -31.75
CA ILE A 350 -9.66 10.93 -30.42
C ILE A 350 -9.65 9.40 -30.46
N THR A 351 -10.26 8.76 -31.47
CA THR A 351 -10.34 7.29 -31.59
C THR A 351 -9.28 6.68 -32.49
N GLY A 352 -8.54 7.51 -33.23
CA GLY A 352 -7.53 7.07 -34.17
C GLY A 352 -6.34 6.38 -33.50
N ILE A 353 -5.72 5.44 -34.23
CA ILE A 353 -4.60 4.61 -33.76
C ILE A 353 -3.26 5.00 -34.40
N ARG A 354 -3.19 6.13 -35.11
CA ARG A 354 -1.96 6.61 -35.73
C ARG A 354 -1.21 7.52 -34.75
N ARG A 355 0.10 7.66 -34.97
CA ARG A 355 0.92 8.60 -34.19
C ARG A 355 0.35 10.03 -34.29
N GLY A 356 0.14 10.67 -33.14
CA GLY A 356 -0.50 11.99 -33.04
C GLY A 356 -2.04 11.96 -33.08
N ASP A 357 -2.65 10.79 -32.96
CA ASP A 357 -4.05 10.62 -32.56
C ASP A 357 -4.10 10.35 -31.04
N ALA A 358 -5.15 10.85 -30.37
CA ALA A 358 -5.20 10.89 -28.90
C ALA A 358 -5.17 9.50 -28.25
N ALA A 359 -5.87 8.51 -28.82
CA ALA A 359 -5.86 7.15 -28.28
C ALA A 359 -4.47 6.49 -28.39
N PHE A 360 -3.71 6.78 -29.45
CA PHE A 360 -2.34 6.31 -29.58
C PHE A 360 -1.45 6.94 -28.51
N ASP A 361 -1.39 8.27 -28.40
CA ASP A 361 -0.52 8.96 -27.44
C ASP A 361 -0.89 8.63 -25.98
N PHE A 362 -2.19 8.47 -25.69
CA PHE A 362 -2.69 8.02 -24.39
C PHE A 362 -2.20 6.60 -24.05
N SER A 363 -2.20 5.66 -25.00
CA SER A 363 -1.72 4.29 -24.75
C SER A 363 -0.24 4.24 -24.34
N TYR A 364 0.60 5.12 -24.89
CA TYR A 364 2.00 5.23 -24.49
C TYR A 364 2.17 5.87 -23.11
N TYR A 365 1.33 6.84 -22.77
CA TYR A 365 1.27 7.39 -21.42
C TYR A 365 0.86 6.29 -20.42
N ASP A 366 -0.22 5.54 -20.69
CA ASP A 366 -0.69 4.49 -19.77
C ASP A 366 0.35 3.37 -19.61
N ALA A 367 1.01 2.96 -20.70
CA ALA A 367 2.10 1.99 -20.64
C ALA A 367 3.27 2.46 -19.76
N ALA A 368 3.66 3.74 -19.87
CA ALA A 368 4.72 4.31 -19.04
C ALA A 368 4.30 4.42 -17.55
N ALA A 369 3.09 4.91 -17.29
CA ALA A 369 2.56 5.02 -15.93
C ALA A 369 2.36 3.64 -15.27
N GLY A 370 1.88 2.66 -16.03
CA GLY A 370 1.72 1.29 -15.59
C GLY A 370 3.04 0.60 -15.30
N ALA A 371 4.05 0.75 -16.17
CA ALA A 371 5.39 0.23 -15.91
C ALA A 371 6.03 0.86 -14.66
N ALA A 372 5.84 2.17 -14.46
CA ALA A 372 6.30 2.85 -13.25
C ALA A 372 5.61 2.31 -11.99
N ALA A 373 4.29 2.11 -12.03
CA ALA A 373 3.53 1.57 -10.89
C ALA A 373 4.00 0.14 -10.54
N GLU A 374 4.13 -0.74 -11.54
CA GLU A 374 4.60 -2.11 -11.34
C GLU A 374 6.03 -2.16 -10.79
N ALA A 375 6.94 -1.30 -11.27
CA ALA A 375 8.29 -1.21 -10.74
C ALA A 375 8.31 -0.82 -9.25
N ARG A 376 7.47 0.15 -8.84
CA ARG A 376 7.34 0.57 -7.44
C ARG A 376 6.75 -0.54 -6.57
N LYS A 377 5.72 -1.24 -7.05
CA LYS A 377 5.13 -2.39 -6.37
C LYS A 377 6.15 -3.51 -6.16
N ALA A 378 6.90 -3.87 -7.20
CA ALA A 378 7.93 -4.90 -7.11
C ALA A 378 9.06 -4.52 -6.11
N GLY A 379 9.45 -3.23 -6.08
CA GLY A 379 10.40 -2.71 -5.10
C GLY A 379 9.88 -2.84 -3.66
N PHE A 380 8.61 -2.51 -3.43
CA PHE A 380 7.96 -2.70 -2.13
C PHE A 380 7.94 -4.18 -1.72
N ASP A 381 7.50 -5.08 -2.61
CA ASP A 381 7.41 -6.52 -2.32
C ASP A 381 8.78 -7.14 -2.04
N ALA A 382 9.85 -6.64 -2.67
CA ALA A 382 11.21 -7.05 -2.36
C ALA A 382 11.63 -6.57 -0.96
N ALA A 383 11.41 -5.29 -0.64
CA ALA A 383 11.78 -4.71 0.65
C ALA A 383 11.00 -5.34 1.82
N LEU A 384 9.72 -5.67 1.61
CA LEU A 384 8.89 -6.37 2.59
C LEU A 384 9.44 -7.77 2.88
N ARG A 385 9.75 -8.56 1.83
CA ARG A 385 10.36 -9.90 1.98
C ARG A 385 11.70 -9.84 2.71
N ASP A 386 12.53 -8.83 2.42
CA ASP A 386 13.80 -8.65 3.11
C ASP A 386 13.60 -8.24 4.59
N GLY A 387 12.58 -7.42 4.88
CA GLY A 387 12.18 -7.10 6.25
C GLY A 387 11.69 -8.32 7.03
N GLU A 388 10.89 -9.19 6.41
CA GLU A 388 10.44 -10.44 7.02
C GLU A 388 11.61 -11.42 7.26
N ARG A 389 12.53 -11.55 6.30
CA ARG A 389 13.74 -12.38 6.44
C ARG A 389 14.63 -11.90 7.58
N LEU A 390 14.80 -10.59 7.75
CA LEU A 390 15.57 -10.03 8.87
C LEU A 390 14.99 -10.40 10.23
N LEU A 391 13.67 -10.49 10.33
CA LEU A 391 13.01 -10.91 11.58
C LEU A 391 13.03 -12.43 11.75
N THR A 392 13.13 -13.19 10.66
CA THR A 392 13.09 -14.65 10.69
C THR A 392 14.27 -15.21 11.51
N GLY A 393 13.98 -16.07 12.48
CA GLY A 393 15.00 -16.70 13.34
C GLY A 393 15.41 -15.85 14.56
N TRP A 394 15.22 -14.53 14.55
CA TRP A 394 15.53 -13.69 15.72
C TRP A 394 14.74 -14.01 16.99
N PRO A 395 13.48 -14.48 16.97
CA PRO A 395 12.80 -14.93 18.18
C PRO A 395 13.46 -16.13 18.86
N LEU A 396 14.22 -16.92 18.10
CA LEU A 396 14.92 -18.10 18.61
C LEU A 396 16.28 -17.75 19.21
N VAL A 397 16.89 -16.60 18.88
CA VAL A 397 18.23 -16.20 19.36
C VAL A 397 18.28 -15.85 20.86
N PRO A 398 17.30 -15.14 21.45
CA PRO A 398 17.28 -14.85 22.89
C PRO A 398 17.28 -16.11 23.78
N LEU A 399 16.64 -17.19 23.34
CA LEU A 399 16.49 -18.44 24.10
C LEU A 399 17.84 -19.07 24.49
N PRO A 400 18.73 -19.47 23.55
CA PRO A 400 20.03 -20.06 23.89
C PRO A 400 20.95 -19.05 24.57
N VAL A 401 20.91 -17.76 24.21
CA VAL A 401 21.78 -16.74 24.81
C VAL A 401 21.43 -16.49 26.27
N LEU A 402 20.15 -16.28 26.60
CA LEU A 402 19.72 -16.09 27.99
C LEU A 402 19.78 -17.40 28.79
N GLY A 403 19.55 -18.54 28.16
CA GLY A 403 19.82 -19.86 28.77
C GLY A 403 21.29 -20.01 29.17
N ALA A 404 22.23 -19.60 28.31
CA ALA A 404 23.65 -19.60 28.62
C ALA A 404 24.01 -18.60 29.73
N VAL A 405 23.43 -17.39 29.73
CA VAL A 405 23.60 -16.39 30.80
C VAL A 405 23.16 -16.97 32.16
N ILE A 406 21.99 -17.59 32.22
CA ILE A 406 21.47 -18.24 33.45
C ILE A 406 22.44 -19.34 33.91
N LEU A 407 22.90 -20.19 33.00
CA LEU A 407 23.83 -21.28 33.30
C LEU A 407 25.20 -20.77 33.80
N LEU A 408 25.74 -19.71 33.19
CA LEU A 408 26.99 -19.06 33.60
C LEU A 408 26.88 -18.41 34.99
N VAL A 409 25.73 -17.80 35.31
CA VAL A 409 25.45 -17.26 36.65
C VAL A 409 25.43 -18.40 37.68
N LEU A 410 24.72 -19.49 37.40
CA LEU A 410 24.67 -20.66 38.29
C LEU A 410 26.06 -21.28 38.50
N LEU A 411 26.86 -21.45 37.44
CA LEU A 411 28.22 -21.98 37.54
C LEU A 411 29.15 -21.06 38.35
N GLY A 412 29.07 -19.75 38.12
CA GLY A 412 29.85 -18.75 38.85
C GLY A 412 29.55 -18.74 40.35
N VAL A 413 28.28 -18.92 40.71
CA VAL A 413 27.83 -18.96 42.11
C VAL A 413 28.12 -20.32 42.77
N ARG A 414 27.91 -21.44 42.07
CA ARG A 414 28.11 -22.80 42.60
C ARG A 414 29.55 -23.05 43.05
N LYS A 415 30.53 -22.60 42.26
CA LYS A 415 31.96 -22.73 42.60
C LYS A 415 32.30 -22.06 43.93
N ARG A 416 31.61 -20.96 44.27
CA ARG A 416 31.83 -20.20 45.51
C ARG A 416 31.01 -20.71 46.68
N LEU A 417 29.80 -21.22 46.46
CA LEU A 417 29.02 -21.90 47.51
C LEU A 417 29.71 -23.19 47.99
N ALA A 418 30.47 -23.86 47.14
CA ALA A 418 31.27 -25.03 47.50
C ALA A 418 32.44 -24.70 48.44
N GLU A 419 32.91 -23.43 48.50
CA GLU A 419 33.96 -22.99 49.44
C GLU A 419 33.42 -22.77 50.87
N TYR A 420 32.10 -22.83 51.08
CA TYR A 420 31.42 -22.68 52.39
C TYR A 420 30.88 -23.99 52.98
N ARG A 421 31.03 -25.11 52.26
CA ARG A 421 30.81 -26.46 52.79
C ARG A 421 32.15 -27.01 53.23
#